data_AF-F3B404-F1
#
_entry.id   AF-F3B404-F1
#
_cell.length_a   1.000
_cell.length_b   1.000
_cell.length_c   1.000
_cell.angle_alpha   90.00
_cell.angle_beta   90.00
_cell.angle_gamma   90.00
#
_symmetry.space_group_name_H-M   'P 1'
#
loop_
_entity.id
_entity.type
_entity.pdbx_description
1 polymer ?
#
loop_
_entity_poly.entity_id
_entity_poly.type
_entity_poly.pdbx_seq_one_letter_code
_entity_poly.pdbx_strand_id
1 'polypeptide(L)' 'MDITKIVTDIVNKAKADPALLANLAKDPEKTIESLTGIDIPDGQLDNVIAGVKTKIAGIGAANAIDKLGDLFKN' A
#
# COMPACT_ATOMS: atom_id res chain seq x y z
N MET A 1 -1.43 -13.25 -14.40
CA MET A 1 -0.87 -12.55 -13.23
C MET A 1 -2.01 -12.29 -12.26
N ASP A 2 -1.87 -12.61 -10.97
CA ASP A 2 -2.90 -12.29 -9.99
C ASP A 2 -2.61 -10.92 -9.36
N ILE A 3 -3.24 -9.89 -9.93
CA ILE A 3 -3.08 -8.50 -9.50
C ILE A 3 -3.51 -8.32 -8.04
N THR A 4 -4.58 -9.01 -7.62
CA THR A 4 -5.08 -8.92 -6.25
C THR A 4 -4.07 -9.47 -5.24
N LYS A 5 -3.44 -10.60 -5.58
CA LYS A 5 -2.38 -11.18 -4.76
C LYS A 5 -1.17 -10.26 -4.67
N ILE A 6 -0.72 -9.69 -5.78
CA ILE A 6 0.41 -8.75 -5.83
C ILE A 6 0.14 -7.54 -4.94
N VAL A 7 -1.02 -6.89 -5.10
CA VAL A 7 -1.44 -5.75 -4.27
C VAL A 7 -1.42 -6.12 -2.78
N THR A 8 -1.95 -7.30 -2.43
CA THR A 8 -2.03 -7.75 -1.05
C THR A 8 -0.64 -8.00 -0.45
N ASP A 9 0.24 -8.67 -1.18
CA ASP A 9 1.61 -8.96 -0.73
C ASP A 9 2.41 -7.66 -0.50
N ILE A 10 2.29 -6.69 -1.41
CA ILE A 10 2.97 -5.38 -1.32
C ILE A 10 2.47 -4.60 -0.09
N VAL A 11 1.17 -4.54 0.11
CA VAL A 11 0.57 -3.85 1.26
C VAL A 11 0.95 -4.53 2.57
N ASN A 12 1.00 -5.86 2.61
CA ASN A 12 1.41 -6.58 3.81
C ASN A 12 2.88 -6.31 4.16
N LYS A 13 3.78 -6.26 3.17
CA LYS A 13 5.17 -5.83 3.39
C LYS A 13 5.25 -4.39 3.87
N ALA A 14 4.48 -3.48 3.27
CA ALA A 14 4.46 -2.08 3.65
C ALA A 14 3.90 -1.83 5.06
N LYS A 15 2.95 -2.65 5.53
CA LYS A 15 2.48 -2.59 6.93
C LYS A 15 3.58 -2.89 7.93
N ALA A 16 4.50 -3.80 7.58
CA ALA A 16 5.63 -4.17 8.42
C ALA A 16 6.82 -3.22 8.28
N ASP A 17 6.90 -2.46 7.19
CA ASP A 17 7.98 -1.53 6.90
C ASP A 17 7.44 -0.11 6.59
N PRO A 18 7.53 0.81 7.57
CA PRO A 18 7.09 2.21 7.41
C PRO A 18 7.79 2.96 6.27
N ALA A 19 9.05 2.64 5.95
CA ALA A 19 9.77 3.28 4.85
C ALA A 19 9.17 2.86 3.51
N LEU A 20 8.80 1.59 3.38
CA LEU A 20 8.07 1.06 2.23
C LEU A 20 6.70 1.72 2.06
N LEU A 21 5.98 1.94 3.16
CA LEU A 21 4.69 2.61 3.13
C LEU A 21 4.80 4.07 2.67
N ALA A 22 5.85 4.78 3.11
CA ALA A 22 6.16 6.13 2.64
C ALA A 22 6.56 6.16 1.15
N ASN A 23 7.37 5.19 0.71
CA ASN A 23 7.77 5.07 -0.70
C ASN A 23 6.57 4.72 -1.59
N LEU A 24 5.65 3.87 -1.16
CA LEU A 24 4.41 3.57 -1.90
C LEU A 24 3.45 4.76 -1.97
N ALA A 25 3.44 5.63 -0.96
CA ALA A 25 2.67 6.87 -1.01
C ALA A 25 3.26 7.89 -2.00
N LYS A 26 4.59 7.88 -2.17
CA LYS A 26 5.32 8.84 -3.01
C LYS A 26 5.46 8.38 -4.46
N ASP A 27 6.02 7.19 -4.66
CA ASP A 27 6.30 6.56 -5.97
C ASP A 27 5.91 5.06 -5.92
N PRO A 28 4.61 4.74 -5.98
CA PRO A 28 4.14 3.36 -5.91
C PRO A 28 4.66 2.51 -7.06
N GLU A 29 4.71 3.03 -8.28
CA GLU A 29 5.15 2.34 -9.49
C GLU A 29 6.57 1.75 -9.33
N LYS A 30 7.55 2.64 -9.12
CA LYS A 30 8.95 2.28 -8.89
C LYS A 30 9.14 1.39 -7.67
N THR A 31 8.33 1.59 -6.63
CA THR A 31 8.39 0.78 -5.41
C THR A 31 7.86 -0.63 -5.65
N ILE A 32 6.78 -0.78 -6.40
CA ILE A 32 6.19 -2.07 -6.81
C ILE A 32 7.18 -2.84 -7.68
N GLU A 33 7.79 -2.20 -8.68
CA GLU A 33 8.82 -2.80 -9.54
C GLU A 33 10.02 -3.28 -8.73
N SER A 34 10.57 -2.41 -7.85
CA SER A 34 11.70 -2.73 -6.98
C SER A 34 11.40 -3.87 -6.00
N LEU A 35 10.17 -3.92 -5.48
CA LEU A 35 9.73 -4.96 -4.53
C LEU A 35 9.51 -6.33 -5.17
N THR A 36 8.93 -6.34 -6.36
CA THR A 36 8.47 -7.58 -7.00
C THR A 36 9.51 -8.12 -7.97
N GLY A 37 10.35 -7.24 -8.55
CA GLY A 37 11.25 -7.58 -9.65
C GLY A 37 10.49 -7.99 -10.91
N ILE A 38 9.18 -7.70 -10.99
CA ILE A 38 8.31 -8.07 -12.09
C ILE A 38 8.03 -6.81 -12.90
N ASP A 39 8.29 -6.89 -14.20
CA ASP A 39 7.88 -5.87 -15.17
C ASP A 39 6.39 -6.04 -15.43
N ILE A 40 5.58 -5.19 -14.80
CA ILE A 40 4.11 -5.24 -14.91
C ILE A 40 3.73 -4.45 -16.16
N PRO A 41 2.92 -5.01 -17.08
CA PRO A 41 2.46 -4.26 -18.24
C PRO A 41 1.70 -3.00 -17.80
N ASP A 42 1.94 -1.86 -18.47
CA ASP A 42 1.34 -0.55 -18.15
C ASP A 42 -0.17 -0.61 -17.87
N GLY A 43 -0.93 -1.32 -18.72
CA GLY A 43 -2.39 -1.47 -18.56
C GLY A 43 -2.84 -2.25 -17.30
N GLN A 44 -1.92 -2.95 -16.62
CA GLN A 44 -2.17 -3.63 -15.34
C GLN A 44 -1.52 -2.89 -14.17
N LEU A 45 -0.42 -2.17 -14.40
CA LEU A 45 0.32 -1.43 -13.40
C LEU A 45 -0.55 -0.36 -12.73
N ASP A 46 -1.35 0.37 -13.51
CA ASP A 46 -2.32 1.33 -12.98
C ASP A 46 -3.32 0.70 -11.99
N ASN A 47 -3.81 -0.50 -12.30
CA ASN A 47 -4.74 -1.23 -11.43
C ASN A 47 -4.05 -1.68 -10.13
N VAL A 48 -2.79 -2.11 -10.20
CA VAL A 48 -1.98 -2.46 -9.02
C VAL A 48 -1.78 -1.21 -8.16
N ILE A 49 -1.35 -0.10 -8.76
CA ILE A 49 -1.10 1.17 -8.06
C ILE A 49 -2.38 1.66 -7.38
N ALA A 50 -3.51 1.66 -8.08
CA ALA A 50 -4.80 2.07 -7.53
C ALA A 50 -5.22 1.18 -6.35
N GLY A 51 -5.06 -0.14 -6.47
CA GLY A 51 -5.33 -1.09 -5.40
C GLY A 51 -4.44 -0.87 -4.17
N VAL A 52 -3.14 -0.66 -4.38
CA VAL A 52 -2.17 -0.40 -3.30
C VAL A 52 -2.49 0.92 -2.60
N LYS A 53 -2.69 2.02 -3.35
CA LYS A 53 -3.06 3.34 -2.79
C LYS A 53 -4.33 3.26 -1.96
N THR A 54 -5.36 2.58 -2.47
CA THR A 54 -6.64 2.42 -1.77
C THR A 54 -6.46 1.69 -0.43
N LYS A 55 -5.70 0.59 -0.42
CA LYS A 55 -5.41 -0.16 0.81
C LYS A 55 -4.55 0.63 1.79
N ILE A 56 -3.54 1.37 1.33
CA ILE A 56 -2.71 2.24 2.18
C ILE A 56 -3.54 3.37 2.81
N ALA A 57 -4.38 4.04 2.01
CA ALA A 57 -5.29 5.05 2.53
C ALA A 57 -6.22 4.49 3.60
N GLY A 58 -6.75 3.28 3.39
CA GLY A 58 -7.55 2.56 4.40
C GLY A 58 -6.79 2.28 5.70
N ILE A 59 -5.49 1.95 5.63
CA ILE A 59 -4.63 1.76 6.80
C ILE A 59 -4.40 3.09 7.54
N GLY A 60 -4.11 4.16 6.81
CA GLY A 60 -3.92 5.49 7.39
C GLY A 60 -5.18 6.00 8.12
N ALA A 61 -6.35 5.79 7.52
CA ALA A 61 -7.64 6.12 8.12
C ALA A 61 -7.92 5.27 9.37
N ALA A 62 -7.68 3.95 9.32
CA ALA A 62 -7.86 3.08 10.49
C ALA A 62 -6.96 3.51 11.66
N ASN A 63 -5.67 3.76 11.41
CA ASN A 63 -4.74 4.22 12.44
C ASN A 63 -5.11 5.59 13.02
N ALA A 64 -5.70 6.48 12.21
CA ALA A 64 -6.18 7.79 12.68
C ALA A 64 -7.45 7.66 13.54
N ILE A 65 -8.36 6.76 13.16
CA ILE A 65 -9.57 6.45 13.93
C ILE A 65 -9.21 5.77 15.26
N ASP A 66 -8.26 4.82 15.26
CA ASP A 66 -7.80 4.16 16.49
C ASP A 66 -7.19 5.17 17.47
N LYS A 67 -6.31 6.05 16.98
CA LYS A 67 -5.74 7.14 17.79
C LYS A 67 -6.80 8.11 18.30
N LEU A 68 -7.79 8.45 17.49
CA LEU A 68 -8.89 9.32 17.90
C LEU A 68 -9.77 8.66 18.97
N GLY A 69 -10.06 7.37 18.83
CA GLY A 69 -10.80 6.58 19.81
C GLY A 69 -10.10 6.45 21.15
N ASP A 70 -8.76 6.39 21.18
CA ASP A 70 -7.97 6.40 22.40
C ASP A 70 -7.98 7.76 23.11
N LEU A 71 -8.09 8.87 22.35
CA LEU A 71 -8.21 10.22 22.91
C LEU A 71 -9.59 10.45 23.56
N PHE A 72 -10.66 9.88 23.00
CA PHE A 72 -12.01 9.98 23.58
C PHE A 72 -12.27 9.01 24.74
N LYS A 73 -11.39 8.05 24.99
CA LYS A 73 -11.48 7.13 26.13
C LYS A 73 -10.73 7.61 27.38
N ASN A 74 -9.94 8.69 27.29
CA ASN A 74 -9.26 9.30 28.44
C ASN A 74 -10.11 10.41 29.07
#